data_AF-A0A660RFQ8-F1
#
_entry.id   AF-A0A660RFQ8-F1
#
_cell.length_a   1.000
_cell.length_b   1.000
_cell.length_c   1.000
_cell.angle_alpha   90.00
_cell.angle_beta   90.00
_cell.angle_gamma   90.00
#
_symmetry.space_group_name_H-M   'P 1'
#
loop_
_entity.id
_entity.type
_entity.pdbx_description
1 polymer ?
#
loop_
_entity_poly.entity_id
_entity_poly.type
_entity_poly.pdbx_seq_one_letter_code
_entity_poly.pdbx_strand_id
1 'polypeptide(L)'
;MKLGREFTLLLVLVVLATFVQIVHPGFLSFRTIHVILENSAVMLLSAIGTTLVIISGQIDLSIGSVLAVCAITSAQLALHNVPLVLLFLWSIGLGAGLGAINGLVTVLFKVPAMIVTLAAM
;
A
#
# COMPACT_ATOMS: atom_id res chain seq x y z
N MET A 1 31.51 5.38 8.42
CA MET A 1 31.58 5.73 6.98
C MET A 1 30.22 5.54 6.25
N LYS A 2 29.09 6.03 6.81
CA LYS A 2 27.76 5.90 6.16
C LYS A 2 27.46 7.01 5.12
N LEU A 3 28.15 8.15 5.22
CA LEU A 3 27.90 9.36 4.42
C LEU A 3 28.15 9.18 2.92
N GLY A 4 29.13 8.36 2.53
CA GLY A 4 29.44 8.12 1.11
C GLY A 4 28.29 7.41 0.37
N ARG A 5 27.65 6.43 1.01
CA ARG A 5 26.58 5.64 0.37
C ARG A 5 25.30 6.46 0.18
N GLU A 6 24.91 7.24 1.18
CA GLU A 6 23.75 8.13 1.10
C GLU A 6 23.96 9.20 0.02
N PHE A 7 25.17 9.76 -0.06
CA PHE A 7 25.53 10.72 -1.10
C PHE A 7 25.52 10.08 -2.50
N THR A 8 26.02 8.86 -2.66
CA THR A 8 25.93 8.12 -3.92
C THR A 8 24.48 7.87 -4.33
N LEU A 9 23.61 7.45 -3.41
CA LEU A 9 22.19 7.23 -3.71
C LEU A 9 21.48 8.52 -4.14
N LEU A 10 21.77 9.63 -3.46
CA LEU A 10 21.22 10.93 -3.83
C LEU A 10 21.71 11.37 -5.21
N LEU A 11 22.99 11.18 -5.51
CA LEU A 11 23.56 11.48 -6.82
C LEU A 11 22.89 10.65 -7.92
N VAL A 12 22.74 9.34 -7.71
CA VAL A 12 22.04 8.44 -8.65
C VAL A 12 20.59 8.88 -8.87
N LEU A 13 19.88 9.26 -7.80
CA LEU A 13 18.50 9.75 -7.88
C LEU A 13 18.42 11.02 -8.74
N VAL A 14 19.29 12.00 -8.50
CA VAL A 14 19.31 13.25 -9.28
C VAL A 14 19.63 12.97 -10.75
N VAL A 15 20.67 12.18 -11.03
CA VAL A 15 21.06 11.81 -12.40
C VAL A 15 19.91 11.13 -13.14
N LEU A 16 19.25 10.16 -12.50
CA LEU A 16 18.11 9.45 -13.08
C LEU A 16 16.93 10.39 -13.32
N ALA A 17 16.58 11.23 -12.33
CA ALA A 17 15.46 12.16 -12.45
C ALA A 17 15.68 13.19 -13.58
N THR A 18 16.89 13.73 -13.70
CA THR A 18 17.26 14.64 -14.79
C THR A 18 17.25 13.94 -16.14
N PHE A 19 17.81 12.72 -16.22
CA PHE A 19 17.79 11.93 -17.46
C PHE A 19 16.36 11.66 -17.93
N VAL A 20 15.48 11.21 -17.04
CA VAL A 20 14.07 10.94 -17.38
C VAL A 20 13.34 12.22 -17.79
N GLN A 21 13.63 13.36 -17.15
CA GLN A 21 13.07 14.66 -17.56
C GLN A 21 13.51 15.08 -18.97
N ILE A 22 14.75 14.77 -19.38
CA ILE A 22 15.25 15.08 -20.73
C ILE A 22 14.54 14.18 -21.77
N VAL A 23 14.38 12.90 -21.48
CA VAL A 23 13.72 11.94 -22.39
C VAL A 23 12.20 12.17 -22.45
N HIS A 24 11.58 12.53 -21.32
CA HIS A 24 10.15 12.78 -21.16
C HIS A 24 9.90 14.18 -20.57
N PRO A 25 9.82 15.22 -21.42
CA PRO A 25 9.55 16.58 -20.98
C PRO A 25 8.22 16.66 -20.20
N GLY A 26 8.30 16.94 -18.90
CA GLY A 26 7.14 16.99 -18.00
C GLY A 26 7.14 15.94 -16.88
N PHE A 27 8.16 15.07 -16.84
CA PHE A 27 8.37 14.13 -15.73
C PHE A 27 8.45 14.82 -14.36
N LEU A 28 9.17 15.95 -14.26
CA LEU A 28 9.27 16.75 -13.03
C LEU A 28 8.16 17.81 -12.89
N SER A 29 7.06 17.68 -13.65
CA SER A 29 5.90 18.54 -13.45
C SER A 29 5.24 18.27 -12.09
N PHE A 30 4.60 19.28 -11.51
CA PHE A 30 3.88 19.14 -10.26
C PHE A 30 2.85 18.00 -10.29
N ARG A 31 2.15 17.82 -11.42
CA ARG A 31 1.18 16.74 -11.61
C ARG A 31 1.83 15.36 -11.51
N THR A 32 2.93 15.13 -12.23
CA THR A 32 3.60 13.82 -12.23
C THR A 32 4.19 13.51 -10.86
N ILE A 33 4.82 14.51 -10.21
CA ILE A 33 5.34 14.36 -8.84
C ILE A 33 4.20 14.03 -7.87
N HIS A 34 3.06 14.73 -7.97
CA HIS A 34 1.89 14.44 -7.14
C HIS A 34 1.40 13.01 -7.31
N VAL A 35 1.28 12.53 -8.56
CA VAL A 35 0.87 11.15 -8.85
C VAL A 35 1.87 10.13 -8.29
N ILE A 36 3.18 10.39 -8.41
CA ILE A 36 4.21 9.54 -7.82
C ILE A 36 4.07 9.47 -6.30
N LEU A 37 3.89 10.62 -5.65
CA LEU A 37 3.74 10.71 -4.19
C LEU A 37 2.45 10.03 -3.71
N GLU A 38 1.33 10.21 -4.43
CA GLU A 38 0.05 9.60 -4.11
C GLU A 38 0.13 8.07 -4.20
N ASN A 39 0.73 7.52 -5.27
CA ASN A 39 0.95 6.08 -5.40
C ASN A 39 1.91 5.54 -4.31
N SER A 40 2.95 6.30 -3.98
CA SER A 40 3.89 5.94 -2.91
C SER A 40 3.23 5.95 -1.53
N ALA A 41 2.30 6.88 -1.29
CA ALA A 41 1.59 7.00 -0.02
C ALA A 41 0.75 5.75 0.27
N VAL A 42 0.08 5.19 -0.73
CA VAL A 42 -0.68 3.94 -0.60
C VAL A 42 0.24 2.79 -0.17
N MET A 43 1.42 2.67 -0.79
CA MET A 43 2.40 1.64 -0.45
C MET A 43 3.04 1.86 0.95
N LEU A 44 3.26 3.11 1.35
CA LEU A 44 3.78 3.44 2.68
C LEU A 44 2.76 3.11 3.78
N LEU A 45 1.50 3.49 3.59
CA LEU A 45 0.43 3.19 4.53
C LEU A 45 0.23 1.67 4.69
N SER A 46 0.29 0.92 3.60
CA SER A 46 0.19 -0.53 3.63
C SER A 46 1.39 -1.17 4.34
N ALA A 47 2.61 -0.65 4.12
CA ALA A 47 3.83 -1.11 4.78
C ALA A 47 3.80 -0.92 6.31
N ILE A 48 3.16 0.14 6.81
CA ILE A 48 2.98 0.35 8.26
C ILE A 48 2.18 -0.81 8.87
N GLY A 49 1.09 -1.23 8.20
CA GLY A 49 0.26 -2.36 8.63
C GLY A 49 1.02 -3.69 8.62
N THR A 50 1.71 -4.01 7.52
CA THR A 50 2.48 -5.28 7.41
C THR A 50 3.67 -5.34 8.36
N THR A 51 4.24 -4.19 8.76
CA THR A 51 5.33 -4.16 9.74
C THR A 51 4.92 -4.83 11.05
N LEU A 52 3.69 -4.64 11.52
CA LEU A 52 3.18 -5.31 12.73
C LEU A 52 3.11 -6.84 12.56
N VAL A 53 2.75 -7.31 11.37
CA VAL A 53 2.68 -8.74 11.05
C VAL A 53 4.08 -9.35 10.99
N ILE A 54 5.03 -8.65 10.36
CA ILE A 54 6.44 -9.08 10.26
C ILE A 54 7.10 -9.14 11.64
N ILE A 55 6.87 -8.15 12.49
CA ILE A 55 7.38 -8.14 13.88
C ILE A 55 6.81 -9.33 14.68
N SER A 56 5.60 -9.76 14.37
CA SER A 56 4.97 -10.95 14.97
C SER A 56 5.55 -12.28 14.42
N GLY A 57 6.58 -12.22 13.56
CA GLY A 57 7.21 -13.39 12.95
C GLY A 57 6.38 -14.04 11.85
N GLN A 58 5.41 -13.30 11.29
CA GLN A 58 4.48 -13.79 10.28
C GLN A 58 4.71 -13.07 8.95
N ILE A 59 4.29 -13.69 7.85
CA ILE A 59 4.31 -13.10 6.51
C ILE A 59 2.86 -13.00 6.02
N ASP A 60 2.44 -11.79 5.66
CA ASP A 60 1.09 -11.50 5.15
C ASP A 60 1.12 -11.33 3.64
N LEU A 61 0.32 -12.13 2.91
CA LEU A 61 0.13 -11.97 1.47
C LEU A 61 -1.16 -11.21 1.12
N SER A 62 -2.06 -11.01 2.09
CA SER A 62 -3.41 -10.48 1.88
C SER A 62 -3.43 -8.98 1.55
N ILE A 63 -2.35 -8.24 1.74
CA ILE A 63 -2.42 -6.78 1.61
C ILE A 63 -2.82 -6.32 0.20
N GLY A 64 -2.37 -7.04 -0.83
CA GLY A 64 -2.74 -6.74 -2.21
C GLY A 64 -4.23 -7.01 -2.48
N SER A 65 -4.74 -8.15 -2.02
CA SER A 65 -6.14 -8.54 -2.20
C SER A 65 -7.10 -7.69 -1.35
N VAL A 66 -6.76 -7.38 -0.10
CA VAL A 66 -7.55 -6.46 0.75
C VAL A 66 -7.63 -5.07 0.12
N LEU A 67 -6.50 -4.53 -0.37
CA LEU A 67 -6.49 -3.24 -1.08
C LEU A 67 -7.37 -3.29 -2.34
N ALA A 68 -7.28 -4.34 -3.13
CA ALA A 68 -8.10 -4.51 -4.34
C ALA A 68 -9.60 -4.58 -4.02
N VAL A 69 -10.00 -5.36 -3.01
CA VAL A 69 -11.40 -5.48 -2.56
C VAL A 69 -11.92 -4.13 -2.05
N CYS A 70 -11.14 -3.42 -1.22
CA CYS A 70 -11.52 -2.09 -0.75
C CYS A 70 -11.65 -1.10 -1.91
N ALA A 71 -10.72 -1.09 -2.85
CA ALA A 71 -10.75 -0.20 -4.01
C ALA A 71 -11.95 -0.46 -4.92
N ILE A 72 -12.20 -1.72 -5.30
CA ILE A 72 -13.28 -2.09 -6.23
C ILE A 72 -14.65 -1.82 -5.59
N THR A 73 -14.86 -2.22 -4.33
CA THR A 73 -16.15 -2.00 -3.65
C THR A 73 -16.42 -0.52 -3.43
N SER A 74 -15.41 0.27 -3.06
CA SER A 74 -15.56 1.72 -2.88
C SER A 74 -15.81 2.42 -4.22
N ALA A 75 -15.15 1.98 -5.29
CA ALA A 75 -15.40 2.49 -6.64
C ALA A 75 -16.83 2.17 -7.11
N GLN A 76 -17.34 0.96 -6.85
CA GLN A 76 -18.73 0.63 -7.17
C GLN A 76 -19.72 1.49 -6.40
N LEU A 77 -19.52 1.70 -5.10
CA LEU A 77 -20.37 2.58 -4.30
C LEU A 77 -20.30 4.04 -4.80
N ALA A 78 -19.14 4.50 -5.26
CA ALA A 78 -18.98 5.83 -5.85
C ALA A 78 -19.83 6.00 -7.12
N LEU A 79 -19.98 4.95 -7.95
CA LEU A 79 -20.86 4.97 -9.13
C LEU A 79 -22.34 5.15 -8.75
N HIS A 80 -22.73 4.78 -7.54
CA HIS A 80 -24.07 5.00 -6.99
C HIS A 80 -24.22 6.37 -6.30
N ASN A 81 -23.29 7.30 -6.51
CA ASN A 81 -23.28 8.64 -5.90
C ASN A 81 -23.27 8.62 -4.36
N VAL A 82 -22.70 7.57 -3.75
CA VAL A 82 -22.53 7.51 -2.29
C VAL A 82 -21.58 8.64 -1.86
N PRO A 83 -21.91 9.42 -0.82
CA PRO A 83 -21.05 10.50 -0.32
C PRO A 83 -19.64 10.03 0.04
N LEU A 84 -18.64 10.87 -0.23
CA LEU A 84 -17.22 10.56 0.00
C LEU A 84 -16.91 10.13 1.45
N VAL A 85 -17.58 10.73 2.43
CA VAL A 85 -17.42 10.37 3.86
C VAL A 85 -17.84 8.92 4.11
N LEU A 86 -18.93 8.47 3.48
CA LEU A 86 -19.43 7.09 3.62
C LEU A 86 -18.50 6.10 2.91
N LEU A 87 -17.95 6.46 1.75
CA LEU A 87 -16.96 5.65 1.05
C LEU A 87 -15.70 5.44 1.91
N PHE A 88 -15.21 6.51 2.53
CA PHE A 88 -14.05 6.45 3.41
C PHE A 88 -14.28 5.53 4.62
N LEU A 89 -15.42 5.69 5.30
CA LEU A 89 -15.81 4.84 6.42
C LEU A 89 -15.98 3.37 5.98
N TRP A 90 -16.56 3.14 4.79
CA TRP A 90 -16.69 1.81 4.21
C TRP A 90 -15.33 1.15 3.97
N SER A 91 -14.39 1.83 3.31
CA SER A 91 -13.07 1.25 3.03
C SER A 91 -12.31 0.91 4.32
N ILE A 92 -12.37 1.78 5.32
CA ILE A 92 -11.73 1.53 6.63
C ILE A 92 -12.39 0.35 7.33
N GLY A 93 -13.72 0.33 7.41
CA GLY A 93 -14.46 -0.74 8.07
C GLY A 93 -14.23 -2.10 7.40
N LEU A 94 -14.25 -2.14 6.07
CA LEU A 94 -14.02 -3.36 5.30
C LEU A 94 -12.59 -3.87 5.48
N GLY A 95 -11.59 -3.00 5.35
CA GLY A 95 -10.17 -3.37 5.53
C GLY A 95 -9.88 -3.84 6.95
N ALA A 96 -10.39 -3.14 7.97
CA ALA A 96 -10.25 -3.54 9.36
C ALA A 96 -10.95 -4.87 9.65
N GLY A 97 -12.14 -5.09 9.10
CA GLY A 97 -12.88 -6.34 9.25
C GLY A 97 -12.15 -7.54 8.64
N LEU A 98 -11.68 -7.41 7.40
CA LEU A 98 -10.91 -8.46 6.72
C LEU A 98 -9.59 -8.76 7.45
N GLY A 99 -8.87 -7.72 7.86
CA GLY A 99 -7.66 -7.87 8.66
C GLY A 99 -7.91 -8.56 10.01
N ALA A 100 -9.00 -8.22 10.69
CA ALA A 100 -9.40 -8.86 11.94
C ALA A 100 -9.76 -10.33 11.74
N ILE A 101 -10.44 -10.70 10.65
CA ILE A 101 -10.74 -12.09 10.31
C ILE A 101 -9.44 -12.88 10.10
N ASN A 102 -8.52 -12.37 9.27
CA ASN A 102 -7.23 -13.03 9.02
C ASN A 102 -6.44 -13.20 10.32
N GLY A 103 -6.33 -12.14 11.14
CA GLY A 103 -5.64 -12.19 12.42
C GLY A 103 -6.29 -13.15 13.42
N LEU A 104 -7.62 -13.17 13.51
CA LEU A 104 -8.35 -14.06 14.40
C LEU A 104 -8.15 -15.53 14.02
N VAL A 105 -8.21 -15.86 12.74
CA VAL A 105 -7.98 -17.22 12.24
C VAL A 105 -6.54 -17.67 12.53
N THR A 106 -5.55 -16.80 12.30
CA THR A 106 -4.15 -17.06 12.64
C THR A 106 -3.97 -17.37 14.14
N VAL A 107 -4.59 -16.58 15.02
CA VAL A 107 -4.48 -16.77 16.48
C VAL A 107 -5.24 -18.01 16.96
N LEU A 108 -6.47 -18.22 16.49
CA LEU A 108 -7.35 -19.28 16.98
C LEU A 108 -6.87 -20.67 16.54
N PHE A 109 -6.49 -20.80 15.27
CA PHE A 109 -6.07 -22.09 14.71
C PHE A 109 -4.55 -22.31 14.79
N LYS A 110 -3.77 -21.31 15.24
CA LYS A 110 -2.31 -21.37 15.36
C LYS A 110 -1.62 -21.77 14.05
N VAL A 111 -2.20 -21.35 12.93
CA VAL A 111 -1.66 -21.60 11.59
C VAL A 111 -0.92 -20.35 11.13
N PRO A 112 0.25 -20.48 10.45
CA PRO A 112 0.97 -19.35 9.90
C PRO A 112 0.08 -18.43 9.04
N ALA A 113 0.25 -17.11 9.18
CA ALA A 113 -0.57 -16.11 8.50
C ALA A 113 -0.57 -16.29 6.98
N MET A 114 0.57 -16.62 6.37
CA MET A 114 0.69 -16.87 4.93
C MET A 114 -0.33 -17.91 4.43
N ILE A 115 -0.55 -19.00 5.17
CA ILE A 115 -1.51 -20.06 4.79
C ILE A 115 -2.95 -19.54 4.89
N VAL A 116 -3.26 -18.83 5.97
CA VAL A 116 -4.59 -18.21 6.17
C VAL A 116 -4.88 -17.23 5.04
N THR A 117 -3.93 -16.36 4.74
CA THR A 117 -4.10 -15.30 3.74
C THR A 117 -4.22 -15.84 2.32
N LEU A 118 -3.57 -16.97 2.01
CA LEU A 118 -3.68 -17.66 0.72
C LEU A 118 -5.00 -18.43 0.58
N ALA A 119 -5.52 -18.97 1.68
CA ALA A 119 -6.78 -19.70 1.68
C ALA A 119 -8.00 -18.77 1.66
N ALA A 120 -7.89 -17.59 2.29
CA ALA A 120 -8.98 -16.64 2.45
C ALA A 120 -9.19 -15.72 1.22
N MET A 121 -8.14 -15.48 0.41
CA MET A 121 -8.13 -14.46 -0.64
C MET A 121 -7.56 -14.99 -1.95
#